data_AF-J9VTQ3-F1
#
_entry.id   AF-J9VTQ3-F1
#
_cell.length_a   1.000
_cell.length_b   1.000
_cell.length_c   1.000
_cell.angle_alpha   90.00
_cell.angle_beta   90.00
_cell.angle_gamma   90.00
#
_symmetry.space_group_name_H-M   'P 1'
#
loop_
_entity.id
_entity.type
_entity.pdbx_description
1 polymer ?
#
loop_
_entity_poly.entity_id
_entity_poly.type
_entity_poly.pdbx_seq_one_letter_code
_entity_poly.pdbx_strand_id
1 'polypeptide(L)'
;MYIPNFQNVIAAGLALTGAYTSTVSSGKILDYAVEKCIDKEGNHRCSKPFPVTKSTCYEIKWTTDGKISHTTAEVRDAGSNEIVFYRDTNGEWTPEKNELVYLDFKPKVWGQGNNTVDYEVITCK
;
A
#
# COMPACT_ATOMS: atom_id res chain seq x y z
N MET A 1 -17.52 -7.37 32.43
CA MET A 1 -17.55 -6.27 31.45
C MET A 1 -16.80 -6.73 30.21
N TYR A 2 -17.48 -6.81 29.07
CA TYR A 2 -16.86 -7.09 27.77
C TYR A 2 -16.25 -5.78 27.27
N ILE A 3 -14.93 -5.66 27.30
CA ILE A 3 -14.22 -4.52 26.74
C ILE A 3 -14.19 -4.77 25.22
N PRO A 4 -14.96 -4.02 24.40
CA PRO A 4 -14.93 -4.21 22.97
C PRO A 4 -13.54 -3.82 22.47
N ASN A 5 -12.92 -4.73 21.73
CA ASN A 5 -11.62 -4.55 21.11
C ASN A 5 -11.64 -3.29 20.22
N PHE A 6 -10.94 -2.23 20.63
CA PHE A 6 -10.97 -0.90 19.99
C PHE A 6 -10.61 -0.93 18.49
N GLN A 7 -9.91 -1.97 18.04
CA GLN A 7 -9.58 -2.19 16.63
C GLN A 7 -10.83 -2.35 15.73
N ASN A 8 -11.92 -2.95 16.24
CA ASN A 8 -13.12 -3.20 15.44
C ASN A 8 -13.96 -1.94 15.20
N VAL A 9 -13.89 -0.97 16.12
CA VAL A 9 -14.69 0.28 16.01
C VAL A 9 -14.06 1.24 15.01
N ILE A 10 -12.72 1.29 14.94
CA ILE A 10 -12.00 2.12 13.96
C ILE A 10 -12.20 1.58 12.54
N ALA A 11 -12.22 0.26 12.37
CA ALA A 11 -12.52 -0.38 11.07
C ALA A 11 -13.92 -0.04 10.55
N ALA A 12 -14.93 -0.01 11.44
CA ALA A 12 -16.30 0.35 11.07
C ALA A 12 -16.48 1.85 10.73
N GLY A 13 -15.76 2.73 11.43
CA GLY A 13 -15.78 4.17 11.15
C GLY A 13 -15.12 4.54 9.82
N LEU A 14 -14.02 3.89 9.47
CA LEU A 14 -13.34 4.10 8.18
C LEU A 14 -14.15 3.56 7.00
N ALA A 15 -14.88 2.45 7.21
CA ALA A 15 -15.74 1.85 6.19
C ALA A 15 -16.90 2.78 5.76
N LEU A 16 -17.43 3.60 6.68
CA LEU A 16 -18.52 4.55 6.36
C LEU A 16 -18.04 5.81 5.63
N THR A 17 -16.79 6.22 5.80
CA THR A 17 -16.20 7.31 5.02
C THR A 17 -15.73 6.89 3.62
N GLY A 18 -15.59 5.58 3.36
CA GLY A 18 -15.27 5.04 2.03
C GLY A 18 -16.46 4.96 1.07
N ALA A 19 -17.69 5.22 1.54
CA ALA A 19 -18.90 5.07 0.73
C ALA A 19 -19.03 6.08 -0.44
N TYR A 20 -18.14 7.07 -0.54
CA TYR A 20 -18.16 8.07 -1.61
C TYR A 20 -16.92 8.08 -2.50
N THR A 21 -15.90 7.25 -2.21
CA THR A 21 -14.71 7.13 -3.07
C THR A 21 -14.26 5.68 -3.11
N SER A 22 -14.22 5.08 -4.30
CA SER A 22 -13.63 3.74 -4.51
C SER A 22 -12.15 3.67 -4.13
N THR A 23 -11.49 4.80 -3.89
CA THR A 23 -10.09 4.91 -3.50
C THR A 23 -9.88 4.55 -2.03
N VAL A 24 -9.09 3.52 -1.79
CA VAL A 24 -8.71 2.97 -0.48
C VAL A 24 -7.44 3.62 0.05
N SER A 25 -6.46 3.87 -0.83
CA SER A 25 -5.21 4.53 -0.51
C SER A 25 -4.63 5.19 -1.75
N SER A 26 -4.07 6.38 -1.64
CA SER A 26 -3.34 7.02 -2.72
C SER A 26 -2.25 7.91 -2.14
N GLY A 27 -1.23 8.19 -2.95
CA GLY A 27 -0.13 9.03 -2.51
C GLY A 27 0.94 9.20 -3.56
N LYS A 28 1.85 10.13 -3.26
CA LYS A 28 3.08 10.36 -4.02
C LYS A 28 4.26 10.03 -3.12
N ILE A 29 5.07 9.07 -3.52
CA ILE A 29 6.32 8.72 -2.87
C ILE A 29 7.43 9.46 -3.61
N LEU A 30 8.17 10.28 -2.86
CA LEU A 30 9.37 10.93 -3.35
C LEU A 30 10.55 9.99 -3.14
N ASP A 31 11.39 9.82 -4.15
CA ASP A 31 12.64 9.08 -4.07
C ASP A 31 12.49 7.62 -3.61
N TYR A 32 11.52 6.86 -4.16
CA TYR A 32 11.28 5.45 -3.74
C TYR A 32 12.50 4.53 -3.94
N ALA A 33 13.46 4.94 -4.78
CA ALA A 33 14.70 4.23 -5.05
C ALA A 33 15.86 4.60 -4.10
N VAL A 34 15.67 5.61 -3.25
CA VAL A 34 16.62 6.00 -2.22
C VAL A 34 15.96 5.69 -0.88
N GLU A 35 16.43 4.68 -0.17
CA GLU A 35 15.81 4.16 1.07
C GLU A 35 15.82 5.17 2.24
N LYS A 36 15.09 6.27 2.12
CA LYS A 36 15.11 7.41 3.05
C LYS A 36 13.82 7.53 3.86
N CYS A 37 12.75 6.86 3.46
CA CYS A 37 11.47 6.88 4.16
C CYS A 37 11.46 5.87 5.32
N ILE A 38 12.17 6.23 6.39
CA ILE A 38 12.15 5.45 7.63
C ILE A 38 11.06 6.01 8.54
N ASP A 39 10.09 5.18 8.92
CA ASP A 39 9.06 5.56 9.87
C ASP A 39 9.63 5.65 11.31
N LYS A 40 8.80 6.09 12.27
CA LYS A 40 9.23 6.25 13.67
C LYS A 40 9.71 4.94 14.32
N GLU A 41 9.35 3.80 13.75
CA GLU A 41 9.68 2.47 14.23
C GLU A 41 10.93 1.90 13.53
N GLY A 42 11.56 2.68 12.64
CA GLY A 42 12.74 2.24 11.91
C GLY A 42 12.43 1.44 10.64
N ASN A 43 11.14 1.30 10.27
CA ASN A 43 10.75 0.53 9.10
C ASN A 43 10.74 1.39 7.84
N HIS A 44 11.13 0.80 6.72
CA HIS A 44 11.07 1.44 5.41
C HIS A 44 9.62 1.45 4.89
N ARG A 45 8.84 2.45 5.30
CA ARG A 45 7.41 2.57 4.96
C ARG A 45 7.14 3.92 4.29
N CYS A 46 7.34 3.95 2.98
CA CYS A 46 7.12 5.15 2.15
C CYS A 46 5.63 5.47 1.92
N SER A 47 4.75 4.47 1.98
CA SER A 47 3.31 4.68 1.83
C SER A 47 2.61 4.67 3.18
N LYS A 48 1.45 5.35 3.25
CA LYS A 48 0.58 5.26 4.43
C LYS A 48 -0.03 3.86 4.51
N PRO A 49 -0.01 3.18 5.67
CA PRO A 49 -0.72 1.92 5.84
C PRO A 49 -2.23 2.07 5.65
N PHE A 50 -2.86 1.06 5.06
CA PHE A 50 -4.30 1.00 4.80
C PHE A 50 -4.85 -0.40 5.09
N PRO A 51 -6.09 -0.50 5.60
CA PRO A 51 -6.71 -1.78 5.90
C PRO A 51 -7.19 -2.45 4.61
N VAL A 52 -7.05 -3.76 4.55
CA VAL A 52 -7.64 -4.59 3.51
C VAL A 52 -8.51 -5.69 4.12
N THR A 53 -9.57 -6.03 3.40
CA THR A 53 -10.55 -7.03 3.82
C THR A 53 -10.41 -8.28 2.97
N LYS A 54 -10.48 -9.43 3.61
CA LYS A 54 -10.51 -10.74 2.99
C LYS A 54 -11.54 -10.78 1.85
N SER A 55 -11.17 -11.42 0.75
CA SER A 55 -12.06 -11.65 -0.40
C SER A 55 -12.62 -10.38 -1.04
N THR A 56 -12.02 -9.22 -0.76
CA THR A 56 -12.33 -7.96 -1.44
C THR A 56 -11.32 -7.73 -2.55
N CYS A 57 -11.76 -7.39 -3.75
CA CYS A 57 -10.87 -7.10 -4.86
C CYS A 57 -10.37 -5.66 -4.76
N TYR A 58 -9.05 -5.50 -4.88
CA TYR A 58 -8.36 -4.21 -4.94
C TYR A 58 -7.55 -4.11 -6.23
N GLU A 59 -7.65 -2.99 -6.93
CA GLU A 59 -6.83 -2.65 -8.09
C GLU A 59 -5.73 -1.68 -7.65
N ILE A 60 -4.47 -2.06 -7.91
CA ILE A 60 -3.28 -1.27 -7.61
C ILE A 60 -2.78 -0.66 -8.92
N LYS A 61 -2.68 0.67 -8.95
CA LYS A 61 -2.15 1.46 -10.05
C LYS A 61 -1.01 2.32 -9.58
N TRP A 62 0.01 2.44 -10.42
CA TRP A 62 1.06 3.42 -10.20
C TRP A 62 1.63 3.93 -11.52
N THR A 63 2.27 5.10 -11.43
CA THR A 63 3.05 5.71 -12.50
C THR A 63 4.35 6.23 -11.89
N THR A 64 5.45 6.01 -12.60
CA THR A 64 6.77 6.53 -12.22
C THR A 64 7.18 7.66 -13.16
N ASP A 65 7.68 8.78 -12.64
CA ASP A 65 8.35 9.78 -13.46
C ASP A 65 9.79 9.31 -13.73
N GLY A 66 9.99 8.62 -14.86
CA GLY A 66 11.29 8.06 -15.22
C GLY A 66 11.26 7.31 -16.57
N LYS A 67 12.39 7.30 -17.29
CA LYS A 67 12.41 6.86 -18.69
C LYS A 67 12.15 5.37 -18.89
N ILE A 68 12.64 4.50 -18.00
CA ILE A 68 12.39 3.04 -17.99
C ILE A 68 12.79 2.53 -16.60
N SER A 69 11.93 2.63 -15.60
CA SER A 69 12.14 1.94 -14.32
C SER A 69 11.12 0.82 -14.21
N HIS A 70 11.52 -0.40 -14.55
CA HIS A 70 10.79 -1.57 -14.08
C HIS A 70 10.69 -1.45 -12.57
N THR A 71 9.48 -1.30 -12.06
CA THR A 71 9.20 -1.05 -10.65
C THR A 71 8.25 -2.12 -10.18
N THR A 72 8.61 -2.81 -9.11
CA THR A 72 7.75 -3.80 -8.47
C THR A 72 7.01 -3.11 -7.34
N ALA A 73 5.69 -3.19 -7.34
CA ALA A 73 4.87 -2.83 -6.19
C ALA A 73 4.73 -4.06 -5.29
N GLU A 74 5.22 -3.96 -4.06
CA GLU A 74 5.07 -4.97 -3.02
C GLU A 74 4.03 -4.47 -2.02
N VAL A 75 3.02 -5.29 -1.74
CA VAL A 75 2.12 -5.10 -0.62
C VAL A 75 2.71 -5.87 0.57
N ARG A 76 2.96 -5.15 1.66
CA ARG A 76 3.61 -5.70 2.85
C ARG A 76 2.72 -5.54 4.07
N ASP A 77 2.70 -6.55 4.92
CA ASP A 77 2.02 -6.50 6.21
C ASP A 77 2.68 -5.45 7.11
N ALA A 78 1.87 -4.55 7.68
CA ALA A 78 2.36 -3.44 8.47
C ALA A 78 2.86 -3.86 9.85
N GLY A 79 2.58 -5.07 10.35
CA GLY A 79 3.09 -5.55 11.63
C GLY A 79 4.41 -6.31 11.52
N SER A 80 4.53 -7.15 10.49
CA SER A 80 5.60 -8.14 10.32
C SER A 80 6.57 -7.83 9.18
N ASN A 81 6.24 -6.87 8.31
CA ASN A 81 6.99 -6.54 7.11
C ASN A 81 7.05 -7.67 6.05
N GLU A 82 6.24 -8.72 6.20
CA GLU A 82 6.13 -9.82 5.24
C GLU A 82 5.48 -9.33 3.93
N ILE A 83 6.01 -9.78 2.79
CA ILE A 83 5.38 -9.54 1.49
C ILE A 83 4.18 -10.46 1.38
N VAL A 84 2.99 -9.87 1.28
CA VAL A 84 1.73 -10.63 1.14
C VAL A 84 1.25 -10.67 -0.31
N PHE A 85 1.73 -9.73 -1.13
CA PHE A 85 1.46 -9.69 -2.55
C PHE A 85 2.51 -8.83 -3.27
N TYR A 86 2.82 -9.11 -4.53
CA TYR A 86 3.68 -8.25 -5.33
C TYR A 86 3.34 -8.32 -6.81
N ARG A 87 3.62 -7.25 -7.55
CA ARG A 87 3.43 -7.18 -9.00
C ARG A 87 4.40 -6.21 -9.66
N ASP A 88 4.73 -6.49 -10.91
CA ASP A 88 5.58 -5.63 -11.76
C ASP A 88 4.80 -4.62 -12.62
N THR A 89 3.47 -4.72 -12.65
CA THR A 89 2.56 -3.86 -13.43
C THR A 89 1.25 -3.59 -12.69
N ASN A 90 0.48 -2.59 -13.13
CA ASN A 90 -0.86 -2.31 -12.59
C ASN A 90 -1.79 -3.51 -12.68
N GLY A 91 -2.59 -3.75 -11.65
CA GLY A 91 -3.68 -4.71 -11.72
C GLY A 91 -4.22 -5.13 -10.36
N GLU A 92 -4.94 -6.24 -10.37
CA GLU A 92 -5.82 -6.62 -9.28
C GLU A 92 -5.17 -7.57 -8.28
N TRP A 93 -5.69 -7.52 -7.06
CA TRP A 93 -5.32 -8.33 -5.92
C TRP A 93 -6.55 -8.61 -5.06
N THR A 94 -6.66 -9.83 -4.55
CA THR A 94 -7.69 -10.22 -3.57
C THR A 94 -7.00 -10.81 -2.34
N PRO A 95 -7.06 -10.14 -1.16
CA PRO A 95 -6.41 -10.63 0.05
C PRO A 95 -7.06 -11.89 0.60
N GLU A 96 -6.25 -12.78 1.17
CA GLU A 96 -6.71 -14.03 1.77
C GLU A 96 -7.21 -13.86 3.22
N LYS A 97 -6.84 -12.76 3.87
CA LYS A 97 -7.17 -12.42 5.26
C LYS A 97 -7.41 -10.92 5.42
N ASN A 98 -7.94 -10.52 6.58
CA ASN A 98 -8.03 -9.12 6.97
C ASN A 98 -6.68 -8.70 7.55
N GLU A 99 -6.10 -7.63 7.04
CA GLU A 99 -4.77 -7.18 7.44
C GLU A 99 -4.58 -5.68 7.21
N LEU A 100 -3.61 -5.11 7.92
CA LEU A 100 -3.19 -3.73 7.71
C LEU A 100 -1.90 -3.80 6.88
N VAL A 101 -1.90 -3.20 5.70
CA VAL A 101 -0.79 -3.31 4.75
C VAL A 101 -0.31 -1.95 4.31
N TYR A 102 0.87 -1.92 3.70
CA TYR A 102 1.41 -0.75 3.02
C TYR A 102 2.04 -1.17 1.70
N LEU A 103 2.23 -0.20 0.80
CA LEU A 103 2.90 -0.38 -0.47
C LEU A 103 4.37 0.02 -0.35
N ASP A 104 5.24 -0.85 -0.82
CA ASP A 104 6.67 -0.60 -0.98
C ASP A 104 7.01 -0.77 -2.46
N PHE A 105 7.62 0.24 -3.06
CA PHE A 105 7.99 0.21 -4.47
C PHE A 105 9.48 -0.08 -4.58
N LYS A 106 9.83 -1.12 -5.32
CA LYS A 106 11.22 -1.54 -5.53
C LYS A 106 11.66 -1.26 -6.96
N PRO A 107 12.67 -0.41 -7.19
CA PRO A 107 13.25 -0.26 -8.52
C PRO A 107 14.02 -1.55 -8.88
N LYS A 108 13.88 -2.05 -10.11
CA LYS A 108 14.69 -3.20 -10.55
C LYS A 108 16.18 -2.86 -10.73
N VAL A 109 16.53 -1.58 -10.88
CA VAL A 109 17.92 -1.12 -10.96
C VAL A 109 18.24 -0.30 -9.72
N TRP A 110 19.02 -0.90 -8.82
CA TRP A 110 19.46 -0.27 -7.59
C TRP A 110 20.33 0.97 -7.85
N GLY A 111 20.08 2.05 -7.11
CA GLY A 111 20.89 3.29 -7.20
C GLY A 111 20.61 4.15 -8.44
N GLN A 112 19.64 3.79 -9.29
CA GLN A 112 19.13 4.68 -10.32
C GLN A 112 17.80 5.32 -9.89
N GLY A 113 17.84 6.63 -9.62
CA GLY A 113 16.65 7.49 -9.64
C GLY A 113 16.34 8.21 -8.34
N ASN A 114 16.26 9.54 -8.42
CA ASN A 114 15.41 10.35 -7.53
C ASN A 114 13.99 10.36 -8.12
N ASN A 115 13.46 9.16 -8.38
CA ASN A 115 12.23 9.02 -9.15
C ASN A 115 11.03 9.05 -8.19
N THR A 116 9.97 9.70 -8.63
CA THR A 116 8.69 9.75 -7.92
C THR A 116 7.79 8.61 -8.38
N VAL A 117 7.00 8.08 -7.44
CA VAL A 117 5.88 7.17 -7.73
C VAL A 117 4.60 7.82 -7.27
N ASP A 118 3.66 7.98 -8.18
CA ASP A 118 2.26 8.24 -7.85
C ASP A 118 1.52 6.92 -7.86
N TYR A 119 0.82 6.61 -6.77
CA TYR A 119 0.08 5.36 -6.64
C TYR A 119 -1.36 5.59 -6.21
N GLU A 120 -2.20 4.63 -6.60
CA GLU A 120 -3.59 4.55 -6.21
C GLU A 120 -3.97 3.08 -5.98
N VAL A 121 -4.67 2.81 -4.89
CA VAL A 121 -5.32 1.55 -4.57
C VAL A 121 -6.81 1.82 -4.50
N ILE A 122 -7.57 1.16 -5.34
CA ILE A 122 -9.03 1.29 -5.38
C ILE A 122 -9.68 -0.08 -5.18
N THR A 123 -10.89 -0.12 -4.63
CA THR A 123 -11.71 -1.33 -4.67
C THR A 123 -12.16 -1.57 -6.10
N CYS A 124 -12.08 -2.82 -6.58
CA CYS A 124 -12.60 -3.18 -7.90
C CYS A 124 -14.10 -2.89 -7.98
N LYS A 125 -14.58 -2.61 -9.20
CA LYS A 125 -16.01 -2.39 -9.46
C LYS A 125 -16.80 -3.69 -9.55
#